data_AF-A0A3B8W9G7-F1
#
_entry.id   AF-A0A3B8W9G7-F1
#
_cell.length_a   1.000
_cell.length_b   1.000
_cell.length_c   1.000
_cell.angle_alpha   90.00
_cell.angle_beta   90.00
_cell.angle_gamma   90.00
#
_symmetry.space_group_name_H-M   'P 1'
#
loop_
_entity.id
_entity.type
_entity.pdbx_description
1 polymer ?
#
loop_
_entity_poly.entity_id
_entity_poly.type
_entity_poly.pdbx_seq_one_letter_code
_entity_poly.pdbx_strand_id
1 'polypeptide(L)'
;MYPALLYDLQKFHPNAWNVWLDYKNDYIRQSVMRNLTQGIGEGYFRPEINTEVLAILRINTVELGFSDQLFPPGKFEVVDVQMQIFEHFILGLLTDKGRKLYEKYKNKETRTQETPIL
;
A
#
# COMPACT_ATOMS: atom_id res chain seq x y z
N MET A 1 -1.66 7.33 9.26
CA MET A 1 -0.78 6.79 10.31
C MET A 1 0.12 7.93 10.75
N TYR A 2 0.24 8.24 12.04
CA TYR A 2 1.17 9.26 12.52
C TYR A 2 2.56 8.63 12.66
N PRO A 3 3.55 8.94 11.80
CA PRO A 3 4.84 8.26 11.80
C PRO A 3 5.62 8.45 13.10
N ALA A 4 5.54 9.65 13.68
CA ALA A 4 6.14 9.99 14.96
C ALA A 4 5.64 9.10 16.11
N LEU A 5 4.34 8.77 16.13
CA LEU A 5 3.75 7.92 17.17
C LEU A 5 4.34 6.50 17.14
N LEU A 6 4.55 5.93 15.96
CA LEU A 6 5.11 4.58 15.82
C LEU A 6 6.60 4.54 16.15
N TYR A 7 7.33 5.59 15.80
CA TYR A 7 8.72 5.74 16.20
C TYR A 7 8.86 5.82 17.73
N ASP A 8 8.03 6.64 18.38
CA ASP A 8 8.03 6.75 19.84
C ASP A 8 7.57 5.45 20.52
N LEU A 9 6.57 4.77 19.96
CA LEU A 9 6.12 3.46 20.44
C LEU A 9 7.25 2.42 20.40
N GLN A 10 7.99 2.36 19.29
CA GLN A 10 9.14 1.48 19.12
C GLN A 10 10.25 1.79 20.13
N LYS A 11 10.53 3.07 20.36
CA LYS A 11 11.65 3.51 21.19
C LYS A 11 11.37 3.44 22.68
N PHE A 12 10.16 3.75 23.11
CA PHE A 12 9.83 3.96 24.53
C PHE A 12 8.89 2.90 25.11
N HIS A 13 8.22 2.08 24.30
CA HIS A 13 7.17 1.15 24.76
C HIS A 13 7.27 -0.25 24.12
N PRO A 14 8.29 -1.06 24.47
CA PRO A 14 8.58 -2.34 23.80
C PRO A 14 7.42 -3.37 23.86
N ASN A 15 6.65 -3.40 24.95
CA ASN A 15 5.49 -4.30 25.05
C ASN A 15 4.38 -3.92 24.08
N ALA A 16 4.08 -2.62 23.96
CA ALA A 16 3.09 -2.13 23.01
C ALA A 16 3.58 -2.25 21.56
N TRP A 17 4.89 -2.10 21.34
CA TRP A 17 5.53 -2.36 20.07
C TRP A 17 5.38 -3.82 19.62
N ASN A 18 5.53 -4.79 20.52
CA ASN A 18 5.29 -6.20 20.19
C ASN A 18 3.83 -6.46 19.78
N VAL A 19 2.86 -5.90 20.50
CA VAL A 19 1.43 -5.99 20.11
C VAL A 19 1.18 -5.38 18.72
N TRP A 20 1.83 -4.25 18.42
CA TRP A 20 1.79 -3.66 17.08
C TRP A 20 2.39 -4.58 16.02
N LEU A 21 3.55 -5.18 16.28
CA LEU A 21 4.20 -6.12 15.37
C LEU A 21 3.34 -7.35 15.10
N ASP A 22 2.72 -7.92 16.13
CA ASP A 22 1.82 -9.07 15.99
C ASP A 22 0.61 -8.70 15.13
N TYR A 23 -0.06 -7.57 15.42
CA TYR A 23 -1.17 -7.08 14.62
C TYR A 23 -0.77 -6.83 13.16
N LYS A 24 0.39 -6.22 12.93
CA LYS A 24 0.92 -5.95 11.59
C LYS A 24 1.22 -7.24 10.82
N ASN A 25 1.94 -8.16 11.44
CA ASN A 25 2.44 -9.37 10.80
C ASN A 25 1.36 -10.43 10.63
N ASP A 26 0.32 -10.43 11.47
CA ASP A 26 -0.77 -11.39 11.35
C ASP A 26 -1.97 -10.76 10.66
N TYR A 27 -2.58 -9.74 11.24
CA TYR A 27 -3.86 -9.26 10.75
C TYR A 27 -3.75 -8.51 9.42
N ILE A 28 -2.88 -7.51 9.35
CA ILE A 28 -2.71 -6.70 8.13
C ILE A 28 -2.19 -7.59 7.00
N ARG A 29 -1.20 -8.44 7.30
CA ARG A 29 -0.61 -9.34 6.32
C ARG A 29 -1.63 -10.32 5.75
N GLN A 30 -2.39 -10.98 6.62
CA GLN A 30 -3.46 -11.87 6.17
C GLN A 30 -4.51 -11.12 5.35
N SER A 31 -4.83 -9.87 5.69
CA SER A 31 -5.76 -9.08 4.88
C SER A 31 -5.22 -8.80 3.48
N VAL A 32 -3.94 -8.44 3.33
CA VAL A 32 -3.32 -8.24 2.02
C VAL A 32 -3.28 -9.57 1.25
N MET A 33 -2.90 -10.67 1.90
CA MET A 33 -2.92 -12.00 1.28
C MET A 33 -4.31 -12.39 0.78
N ARG A 34 -5.36 -12.17 1.57
CA ARG A 34 -6.75 -12.44 1.15
C ARG A 34 -7.13 -11.65 -0.09
N ASN A 35 -6.80 -10.36 -0.14
CA ASN A 35 -7.08 -9.52 -1.30
C ASN A 35 -6.31 -10.01 -2.55
N LEU A 36 -5.04 -10.38 -2.39
CA LEU A 36 -4.24 -10.93 -3.49
C LEU A 36 -4.83 -12.26 -4.00
N THR A 37 -5.17 -13.18 -3.10
CA THR A 37 -5.80 -14.46 -3.46
C THR A 37 -7.15 -14.28 -4.16
N GLN A 38 -7.98 -13.34 -3.67
CA GLN A 38 -9.25 -13.02 -4.31
C GLN A 38 -9.03 -12.45 -5.72
N GLY A 39 -8.13 -11.49 -5.87
CA GLY A 39 -7.84 -10.90 -7.19
C GLY A 39 -7.24 -11.90 -8.18
N ILE A 40 -6.49 -12.92 -7.71
CA ILE A 40 -6.09 -14.07 -8.53
C ILE A 40 -7.31 -14.88 -8.96
N GLY A 41 -8.20 -15.24 -8.03
CA GLY A 41 -9.42 -15.99 -8.32
C GLY A 41 -10.37 -15.29 -9.29
N GLU A 42 -10.41 -13.96 -9.25
CA GLU A 42 -11.17 -13.12 -10.17
C GLU A 42 -10.44 -12.86 -11.51
N GLY A 43 -9.18 -13.29 -11.64
CA GLY A 43 -8.34 -13.12 -12.83
C GLY A 43 -7.81 -11.69 -13.04
N TYR A 44 -7.87 -10.83 -12.02
CA TYR A 44 -7.32 -9.48 -12.07
C TYR A 44 -5.83 -9.43 -11.73
N PHE A 45 -5.35 -10.35 -10.89
CA PHE A 45 -3.95 -10.45 -10.52
C PHE A 45 -3.29 -11.69 -11.13
N ARG A 46 -1.99 -11.58 -11.38
CA ARG A 46 -1.16 -12.62 -11.99
C ARG A 46 -1.18 -13.90 -11.14
N PRO A 47 -1.51 -15.08 -11.70
CA PRO A 47 -1.69 -16.30 -10.92
C PRO A 47 -0.38 -16.90 -10.38
N GLU A 48 0.77 -16.56 -10.95
CA GLU A 48 2.08 -17.08 -10.56
C GLU A 48 2.72 -16.37 -9.37
N ILE A 49 2.10 -15.30 -8.85
CA ILE A 49 2.66 -14.55 -7.73
C ILE A 49 2.57 -15.34 -6.42
N ASN A 50 3.58 -15.19 -5.58
CA ASN A 50 3.52 -15.64 -4.20
C ASN A 50 2.84 -14.55 -3.33
N THR A 51 1.62 -14.84 -2.87
CA THR A 51 0.81 -13.86 -2.11
C THR A 51 1.42 -13.50 -0.75
N GLU A 52 2.11 -14.42 -0.10
CA GLU A 52 2.80 -14.19 1.16
C GLU A 52 4.00 -13.24 1.00
N VAL A 53 4.82 -13.47 -0.03
CA VAL A 53 5.96 -12.59 -0.36
C VAL A 53 5.48 -11.18 -0.68
N LEU A 54 4.44 -11.04 -1.51
CA LEU A 54 3.93 -9.73 -1.90
C LEU A 54 3.15 -9.02 -0.79
N ALA A 55 2.53 -9.76 0.14
CA ALA A 55 1.93 -9.16 1.33
C ALA A 55 3.00 -8.58 2.28
N ILE A 56 4.10 -9.29 2.50
CA ILE A 56 5.25 -8.79 3.27
C ILE A 56 5.81 -7.53 2.59
N LEU A 57 6.05 -7.57 1.28
CA LEU A 57 6.51 -6.41 0.52
C LEU A 57 5.55 -5.22 0.67
N ARG A 58 4.23 -5.45 0.55
CA ARG A 58 3.25 -4.37 0.61
C ARG A 58 3.27 -3.66 1.96
N ILE A 59 3.31 -4.41 3.06
CA ILE A 59 3.32 -3.83 4.41
C ILE A 59 4.57 -2.97 4.61
N ASN A 60 5.74 -3.52 4.26
CA ASN A 60 7.01 -2.82 4.46
C ASN A 60 7.13 -1.57 3.58
N THR A 61 6.58 -1.61 2.36
CA THR A 61 6.59 -0.45 1.47
C THR A 61 5.65 0.68 1.93
N VAL A 62 4.58 0.38 2.68
CA VAL A 62 3.79 1.42 3.37
C VAL A 62 4.66 2.15 4.37
N GLU A 63 5.39 1.43 5.24
CA GLU A 63 6.28 2.01 6.24
C GLU A 63 7.42 2.80 5.59
N LEU A 64 8.02 2.23 4.53
CA LEU A 64 9.09 2.86 3.75
C LEU A 64 8.66 4.24 3.23
N GLY A 65 7.44 4.37 2.71
CA GLY A 65 6.92 5.62 2.16
C GLY A 65 6.70 6.74 3.20
N PHE A 66 6.88 6.46 4.50
CA PHE A 66 6.89 7.46 5.57
C PHE A 66 8.30 7.77 6.10
N SER A 67 9.35 7.24 5.47
CA SER A 67 10.73 7.47 5.93
C SER A 67 11.21 8.85 5.50
N ASP A 68 11.24 9.81 6.44
CA ASP A 68 11.81 11.14 6.21
C ASP A 68 13.31 11.11 5.85
N GLN A 69 14.01 10.02 6.23
CA GLN A 69 15.41 9.82 5.84
C GLN A 69 15.56 9.55 4.34
N LEU A 70 14.62 8.78 3.75
CA LEU A 70 14.64 8.42 2.33
C LEU A 70 13.89 9.44 1.47
N PHE A 71 12.83 10.02 2.02
CA PHE A 71 11.95 10.98 1.38
C PHE A 71 11.85 12.26 2.24
N PRO A 72 12.86 13.15 2.19
CA PRO A 72 12.90 14.33 3.06
C PRO A 72 11.71 15.27 2.85
N PRO A 73 11.07 15.73 3.94
CA PRO A 73 10.04 16.77 3.89
C PRO A 73 10.56 18.04 3.20
N GLY A 74 9.76 18.62 2.30
CA GLY A 74 10.12 19.78 1.48
C GLY A 74 10.74 19.44 0.12
N LYS A 75 11.18 18.18 -0.09
CA LYS A 75 11.51 17.66 -1.43
C LYS A 75 10.43 16.72 -1.97
N PHE A 76 9.80 15.95 -1.09
CA PHE A 76 8.77 14.99 -1.46
C PHE A 76 7.53 15.17 -0.58
N GLU A 77 6.36 15.21 -1.23
CA GLU A 77 5.08 15.13 -0.53
C GLU A 77 4.76 13.67 -0.21
N VAL A 78 4.41 13.39 1.04
CA VAL A 78 4.15 12.02 1.52
C VAL A 78 3.05 11.33 0.72
N VAL A 79 2.02 12.08 0.33
CA VAL A 79 0.91 11.56 -0.48
C VAL A 79 1.42 11.09 -1.84
N ASP A 80 2.27 11.87 -2.50
CA ASP A 80 2.81 11.53 -3.81
C ASP A 80 3.72 10.30 -3.72
N VAL A 81 4.57 10.22 -2.70
CA VAL A 81 5.42 9.04 -2.43
C VAL A 81 4.57 7.79 -2.26
N GLN A 82 3.53 7.85 -1.41
CA GLN A 82 2.65 6.71 -1.16
C GLN A 82 1.89 6.30 -2.42
N MET A 83 1.41 7.25 -3.22
CA MET A 83 0.70 6.98 -4.48
C MET A 83 1.62 6.32 -5.52
N GLN A 84 2.86 6.80 -5.68
CA GLN A 84 3.84 6.22 -6.60
C GLN A 84 4.22 4.78 -6.20
N ILE A 85 4.49 4.55 -4.91
CA ILE A 85 4.79 3.21 -4.39
C ILE A 85 3.59 2.27 -4.58
N PHE A 86 2.37 2.76 -4.29
CA PHE A 86 1.16 1.98 -4.45
C PHE A 86 0.88 1.63 -5.91
N GLU A 87 1.00 2.60 -6.82
CA GLU A 87 0.82 2.38 -8.25
C GLU A 87 1.85 1.38 -8.79
N HIS A 88 3.12 1.53 -8.40
CA HIS A 88 4.17 0.56 -8.75
C HIS A 88 3.81 -0.86 -8.28
N PHE A 89 3.36 -1.01 -7.03
CA PHE A 89 2.93 -2.29 -6.48
C PHE A 89 1.75 -2.89 -7.27
N ILE A 90 0.71 -2.11 -7.52
CA ILE A 90 -0.48 -2.57 -8.25
C ILE A 90 -0.13 -2.95 -9.67
N LEU A 91 0.57 -2.10 -10.43
CA LEU A 91 0.95 -2.39 -11.82
C LEU A 91 1.83 -3.65 -11.92
N GLY A 92 2.59 -3.94 -10.86
CA GLY A 92 3.34 -5.17 -10.68
C GLY A 92 2.50 -6.40 -10.38
N LEU A 93 1.18 -6.31 -10.19
CA LEU A 93 0.27 -7.42 -9.91
C LEU A 93 -0.69 -7.74 -11.05
N LEU A 94 -1.06 -6.75 -11.87
CA LEU A 94 -2.20 -6.86 -12.77
C LEU A 94 -1.94 -7.83 -13.94
N THR A 95 -2.98 -8.58 -14.30
CA THR A 95 -3.12 -9.18 -15.64
C THR A 95 -3.58 -8.12 -16.63
N ASP A 96 -3.68 -8.46 -17.93
CA ASP A 96 -4.31 -7.56 -18.92
C ASP A 96 -5.76 -7.21 -18.57
N LYS A 97 -6.51 -8.16 -17.98
CA LYS A 97 -7.88 -7.94 -17.48
C LYS A 97 -7.85 -6.95 -16.31
N GLY A 98 -6.96 -7.16 -15.34
CA GLY A 98 -6.77 -6.26 -14.20
C GLY A 98 -6.37 -4.86 -14.63
N ARG A 99 -5.44 -4.73 -15.57
CA ARG A 99 -4.97 -3.45 -16.12
C ARG A 99 -6.11 -2.65 -16.74
N LYS A 100 -6.94 -3.27 -17.57
CA LYS A 100 -8.12 -2.62 -18.16
C LYS A 100 -9.10 -2.10 -17.09
N LEU A 101 -9.27 -2.82 -15.99
CA LEU A 101 -10.13 -2.38 -14.89
C LEU A 101 -9.50 -1.23 -14.10
N TYR A 102 -8.20 -1.33 -13.78
CA TYR A 102 -7.46 -0.28 -13.08
C TYR A 102 -7.50 1.06 -13.83
N GLU A 103 -7.23 1.05 -15.13
CA GLU A 103 -7.31 2.26 -15.97
C GLU A 103 -8.71 2.88 -15.97
N LYS A 104 -9.78 2.08 -15.90
CA LYS A 104 -11.14 2.62 -15.80
C LYS A 104 -11.38 3.36 -14.49
N TYR A 105 -10.84 2.86 -13.37
CA TYR A 105 -10.95 3.53 -12.08
C TYR A 105 -10.11 4.80 -12.03
N LYS A 106 -8.86 4.74 -12.50
CA LYS A 106 -7.95 5.89 -12.56
C LYS A 106 -8.56 7.04 -13.36
N ASN A 107 -9.10 6.74 -14.55
CA ASN A 107 -9.73 7.75 -15.41
C ASN A 107 -11.07 8.29 -14.87
N LYS A 108 -11.75 7.58 -13.97
CA LYS A 108 -12.96 8.07 -13.31
C LYS A 108 -12.63 9.06 -12.19
N GLU A 109 -11.58 8.79 -11.41
CA GLU A 109 -11.10 9.72 -10.39
C GLU A 109 -10.64 11.04 -11.02
N THR A 110 -9.93 11.00 -12.16
CA THR A 110 -9.50 12.22 -12.87
C THR A 110 -10.70 13.08 -13.31
N ARG A 111 -11.77 12.48 -13.84
CA ARG A 111 -12.98 13.22 -14.27
C ARG A 111 -13.79 13.83 -13.13
N THR A 112 -13.68 13.28 -11.93
CA THR A 112 -14.45 13.76 -10.77
C THR A 112 -13.78 15.00 -10.15
N GLN A 113 -12.47 15.17 -10.34
CA GLN A 113 -11.73 16.36 -9.92
C GLN A 113 -11.80 17.53 -10.92
N GLU A 114 -12.27 17.30 -12.15
CA GLU A 114 -12.38 18.32 -13.21
C GLU A 114 -13.73 19.06 -13.23
N THR A 115 -14.67 18.78 -12.33
CA THR A 115 -15.95 19.52 -12.29
C THR A 115 -15.72 20.86 -11.59
N PRO A 116 -15.72 22.01 -12.28
CA PRO A 116 -15.62 23.30 -11.62
C PRO A 116 -16.91 23.52 -10.85
N ILE A 117 -16.80 23.85 -9.57
CA ILE A 117 -17.91 24.38 -8.79
C ILE A 117 -18.31 25.69 -9.49
N LEU A 118 -19.49 25.70 -10.13
CA LEU A 118 -20.16 26.92 -10.57
C LEU A 118 -20.72 27.66 -9.35
#